data_AF-A0A957SNL8-F1
#
_entry.id   AF-A0A957SNL8-F1
#
_cell.length_a   1.000
_cell.length_b   1.000
_cell.length_c   1.000
_cell.angle_alpha   90.00
_cell.angle_beta   90.00
_cell.angle_gamma   90.00
#
_symmetry.space_group_name_H-M   'P 1'
#
loop_
_entity.id
_entity.type
_entity.pdbx_description
1 polymer ?
#
loop_
_entity_poly.entity_id
_entity_poly.type
_entity_poly.pdbx_seq_one_letter_code
_entity_poly.pdbx_strand_id
1 'polypeptide(L)' 'MDCGPAALKSLLEGFGISASYGRLREACQTDVDGTSINTLEDVAQRLGLHAQQMMAPADHLLLASAHLLPALVVTVLP' A
#
# COMPACT_ATOMS: atom_id res chain seq x y z
N MET A 1 -11.68 9.42 2.62
CA MET A 1 -11.57 8.15 3.38
C MET A 1 -10.10 7.76 3.39
N ASP A 2 -9.46 7.61 4.56
CA ASP A 2 -7.99 7.52 4.65
C ASP A 2 -7.45 6.07 4.63
N CYS A 3 -8.13 5.17 3.93
CA CYS A 3 -7.72 3.76 3.88
C CYS A 3 -6.34 3.57 3.22
N GLY A 4 -6.03 4.32 2.17
CA GLY A 4 -4.74 4.26 1.46
C GLY A 4 -3.54 4.58 2.37
N PRO A 5 -3.45 5.79 2.97
CA PRO A 5 -2.35 6.17 3.85
C PRO A 5 -2.23 5.27 5.08
N ALA A 6 -3.37 4.84 5.66
CA ALA A 6 -3.38 3.93 6.80
C ALA A 6 -2.82 2.55 6.44
N ALA A 7 -3.24 1.99 5.30
CA ALA A 7 -2.75 0.69 4.84
C ALA A 7 -1.25 0.76 4.47
N LEU A 8 -0.82 1.83 3.80
CA LEU A 8 0.59 2.04 3.47
C LEU A 8 1.46 2.17 4.73
N LYS A 9 0.99 2.89 5.77
CA LYS A 9 1.68 2.94 7.06
C LYS A 9 1.90 1.54 7.63
N SER A 10 0.86 0.72 7.68
CA SER A 10 0.95 -0.66 8.19
C SER A 10 1.91 -1.52 7.37
N LEU A 11 1.89 -1.38 6.03
CA LEU A 11 2.82 -2.10 5.15
C LEU A 11 4.28 -1.70 5.44
N LEU A 12 4.57 -0.40 5.50
CA LEU A 12 5.90 0.14 5.78
C LEU A 12 6.42 -0.33 7.14
N GLU A 13 5.58 -0.27 8.19
CA GLU A 13 5.92 -0.76 9.53
C GLU A 13 6.19 -2.27 9.54
N GLY A 14 5.47 -3.05 8.73
CA GLY A 14 5.74 -4.49 8.52
C GLY A 14 7.12 -4.77 7.92
N PHE A 15 7.69 -3.83 7.16
CA PHE A 15 9.06 -3.86 6.65
C PHE A 15 10.08 -3.11 7.53
N GLY A 16 9.67 -2.63 8.70
CA GLY A 16 10.54 -1.90 9.62
C GLY A 16 10.81 -0.45 9.21
N ILE A 17 10.06 0.11 8.25
CA ILE A 17 10.17 1.49 7.80
C ILE A 17 9.20 2.36 8.62
N SER A 18 9.73 3.20 9.51
CA SER A 18 8.91 4.10 10.30
C SER A 18 8.48 5.32 9.48
N ALA A 19 7.18 5.61 9.47
CA ALA A 19 6.62 6.76 8.76
C ALA A 19 5.53 7.46 9.61
N SER A 20 5.57 8.79 9.62
CA SER A 20 4.54 9.61 10.27
C SER A 20 3.23 9.53 9.48
N TYR A 21 2.13 9.19 10.15
CA TYR A 21 0.81 9.12 9.51
C TYR A 21 0.39 10.44 8.88
N GLY A 22 0.59 11.57 9.56
CA GLY A 22 0.24 12.89 9.02
C GLY A 22 1.00 13.20 7.72
N ARG A 23 2.29 12.87 7.68
CA ARG A 23 3.15 13.06 6.49
C ARG A 23 2.79 12.10 5.36
N LEU A 24 2.42 10.86 5.69
CA LEU A 24 1.90 9.91 4.70
C LEU A 24 0.60 10.41 4.08
N ARG A 25 -0.33 10.92 4.89
CA ARG A 25 -1.60 11.46 4.40
C ARG A 25 -1.39 12.64 3.45
N GLU A 26 -0.47 13.54 3.77
CA GLU A 26 -0.05 14.65 2.89
C GLU A 26 0.57 14.12 1.59
N ALA A 27 1.55 13.21 1.68
CA ALA A 27 2.26 12.67 0.53
C ALA A 27 1.36 11.85 -0.41
N CYS A 28 0.36 11.16 0.17
CA CYS A 28 -0.62 10.38 -0.57
C CYS A 28 -1.68 11.26 -1.27
N GLN A 29 -1.70 12.57 -1.03
CA GLN A 29 -2.66 13.50 -1.65
C GLN A 29 -4.10 12.99 -1.57
N THR A 30 -4.48 12.46 -0.40
CA THR A 30 -5.80 11.85 -0.22
C THR A 30 -6.87 12.95 -0.30
N ASP A 31 -7.80 12.79 -1.24
CA ASP A 31 -8.88 13.76 -1.49
C ASP A 31 -10.27 13.11 -1.32
N VAL A 32 -11.32 13.76 -1.84
CA VAL A 32 -12.71 13.28 -1.80
C VAL A 32 -12.84 11.84 -2.33
N ASP A 33 -12.18 11.54 -3.44
CA ASP A 33 -12.20 10.22 -4.09
C ASP A 33 -11.26 9.19 -3.45
N GLY A 34 -10.54 9.57 -2.39
CA GLY A 34 -9.57 8.73 -1.70
C GLY A 34 -8.15 8.88 -2.25
N THR A 35 -7.41 7.78 -2.33
CA THR A 35 -5.99 7.74 -2.73
C THR A 35 -5.81 6.85 -3.94
N SER A 36 -5.11 7.35 -4.96
CA SER A 36 -4.74 6.55 -6.13
C SER A 36 -3.71 5.48 -5.77
N ILE A 37 -3.88 4.28 -6.32
CA ILE A 37 -2.92 3.18 -6.19
C ILE A 37 -1.53 3.54 -6.76
N ASN A 38 -1.48 4.39 -7.81
CA ASN A 38 -0.22 4.90 -8.36
C ASN A 38 0.51 5.78 -7.33
N THR A 39 -0.22 6.63 -6.61
CA THR A 39 0.36 7.48 -5.57
C THR A 39 0.90 6.65 -4.41
N LEU A 40 0.21 5.56 -4.03
CA LEU A 40 0.68 4.66 -2.97
C LEU A 40 2.01 3.98 -3.36
N GLU A 41 2.13 3.51 -4.60
CA GLU A 41 3.39 2.95 -5.12
C GLU A 41 4.52 3.98 -5.13
N ASP A 42 4.28 5.17 -5.67
CA ASP A 42 5.27 6.26 -5.72
C ASP A 42 5.76 6.66 -4.32
N VAL A 43 4.84 6.79 -3.36
CA VAL A 43 5.19 7.14 -1.97
C VAL A 43 5.96 6.00 -1.30
N ALA A 44 5.57 4.75 -1.51
CA ALA A 44 6.30 3.59 -0.98
C ALA A 44 7.74 3.54 -1.50
N GLN A 45 7.94 3.74 -2.80
CA GLN A 45 9.26 3.79 -3.44
C GLN A 45 10.12 4.94 -2.91
N ARG A 46 9.55 6.14 -2.77
CA ARG A 46 10.25 7.30 -2.17
C ARG A 46 10.67 7.08 -0.73
N LEU A 47 9.98 6.21 0.01
CA LEU A 47 10.28 5.85 1.39
C LEU A 47 11.21 4.63 1.50
N GLY A 48 11.71 4.11 0.37
CA GLY A 48 12.72 3.05 0.34
C GLY A 48 12.15 1.63 0.23
N LEU A 49 10.84 1.48 0.01
CA LEU A 49 10.24 0.17 -0.26
C LEU A 49 10.27 -0.12 -1.76
N HIS A 50 10.81 -1.27 -2.17
CA HIS A 50 10.71 -1.73 -3.56
C HIS A 50 9.29 -2.27 -3.83
N ALA A 51 8.35 -1.36 -4.07
CA ALA A 51 6.96 -1.66 -4.36
C ALA A 51 6.69 -1.71 -5.87
N GLN A 52 5.85 -2.66 -6.29
CA GLN A 52 5.34 -2.76 -7.65
C GLN A 52 3.87 -3.15 -7.62
N GLN A 53 3.05 -2.50 -8.46
CA GLN A 53 1.68 -2.95 -8.73
C GLN A 53 1.70 -4.21 -9.62
N MET A 54 0.91 -5.23 -9.26
CA MET A 54 0.77 -6.44 -10.07
C MET A 54 -0.61 -7.08 -9.93
N MET A 55 -1.03 -7.77 -10.98
CA MET A 55 -2.21 -8.65 -10.92
C MET A 55 -1.76 -10.06 -10.54
N ALA A 56 -2.49 -10.68 -9.61
CA ALA A 56 -2.29 -12.07 -9.22
C ALA A 56 -3.65 -12.78 -9.09
N PRO A 57 -3.72 -14.10 -9.34
CA PRO A 57 -4.89 -14.89 -9.00
C PRO A 57 -5.21 -14.77 -7.50
N ALA A 58 -6.49 -14.66 -7.15
CA ALA A 58 -6.90 -14.43 -5.76
C ALA A 58 -6.50 -15.58 -4.83
N ASP A 59 -6.54 -16.81 -5.33
CA ASP A 59 -6.09 -18.03 -4.65
C ASP A 59 -4.58 -18.09 -4.44
N HIS A 60 -3.79 -17.27 -5.14
CA HIS A 60 -2.35 -17.18 -4.95
C HIS A 60 -1.93 -16.25 -3.81
N LEU A 61 -2.81 -15.37 -3.32
CA LEU A 61 -2.46 -14.35 -2.31
C LEU A 61 -1.82 -14.95 -1.04
N LEU A 62 -2.31 -16.12 -0.61
CA LEU A 62 -1.83 -16.82 0.59
C LEU A 62 -0.90 -17.99 0.27
N LEU A 63 -0.61 -18.27 -1.00
CA LEU A 63 0.35 -19.31 -1.38
C LEU A 63 1.76 -18.83 -1.09
N ALA A 64 2.45 -19.47 -0.15
CA ALA A 64 3.82 -19.11 0.23
C ALA A 64 4.77 -19.09 -0.98
N SER A 65 4.61 -20.02 -1.92
CA SER A 65 5.40 -20.08 -3.15
C SER A 65 5.21 -18.89 -4.09
N ALA A 66 4.12 -18.11 -3.94
CA ALA A 66 3.87 -16.93 -4.74
C ALA A 66 4.63 -15.69 -4.23
N HIS A 67 5.17 -15.71 -3.01
CA HIS A 67 5.97 -14.62 -2.43
C HIS A 67 5.29 -13.24 -2.49
N LEU A 68 3.96 -13.20 -2.35
CA LEU A 68 3.17 -11.97 -2.50
C LEU A 68 3.06 -11.14 -1.21
N LEU A 69 3.37 -11.71 -0.04
CA LEU A 69 3.14 -11.05 1.25
C LEU A 69 4.44 -10.60 1.92
N PRO A 70 4.40 -9.48 2.67
CA PRO A 70 3.24 -8.60 2.89
C PRO A 70 2.97 -7.68 1.68
N ALA A 71 1.69 -7.40 1.41
CA ALA A 71 1.24 -6.56 0.29
C ALA A 71 0.01 -5.71 0.64
N LEU A 72 -0.23 -4.69 -0.18
CA LEU A 72 -1.48 -3.95 -0.26
C LEU A 72 -2.39 -4.59 -1.31
N VAL A 73 -3.61 -4.95 -0.91
CA VAL A 73 -4.60 -5.58 -1.80
C VAL A 73 -5.71 -4.58 -2.08
N VAL A 74 -5.99 -4.35 -3.36
CA VAL A 74 -7.13 -3.55 -3.81
C VAL A 74 -8.38 -4.43 -3.79
N THR A 75 -9.41 -4.00 -3.07
CA THR A 75 -10.69 -4.71 -2.97
C THR A 75 -11.82 -3.86 -3.55
N VAL A 76 -12.86 -4.51 -4.06
CA VAL A 76 -14.12 -3.83 -4.38
C VAL A 76 -14.85 -3.46 -3.08
N LEU A 77 -15.51 -2.31 -3.07
CA LEU A 77 -16.45 -1.97 -1.99
C LEU A 77 -17.63 -2.96 -2.02
N PRO A 78 -18.24 -3.28 -0.86
CA PRO A 78 -19.46 -4.09 -0.80
C PRO A 78 -20.64 -3.42 -1.51
#